data_AF-X0TNW0-F1
#
_entry.id   AF-X0TNW0-F1
#
_cell.length_a   1.000
_cell.length_b   1.000
_cell.length_c   1.000
_cell.angle_alpha   90.00
_cell.angle_beta   90.00
_cell.angle_gamma   90.00
#
_symmetry.space_group_name_H-M   'P 1'
#
loop_
_entity.id
_entity.type
_entity.pdbx_description
1 polymer ?
#
loop_
_entity_poly.entity_id
_entity_poly.type
_entity_poly.pdbx_seq_one_letter_code
_entity_poly.pdbx_strand_id
1 'polypeptide(L)' 'ANAEVDRLLDQADAETDEATRLSLYQQAEQIIVNDMPWIPLFHDKFSVLIKPYVKGYVLPPFVIPRMRYVQIEE' A
#
# COMPACT_ATOMS: atom_id res chain seq x y z
N ALA A 1 20.81 -10.67 0.09
CA ALA A 1 20.77 -9.68 1.19
C ALA A 1 21.56 -8.45 0.74
N ASN A 2 20.99 -7.25 0.86
CA ASN A 2 21.62 -5.99 0.48
C ASN A 2 21.60 -5.08 1.73
N ALA A 3 22.76 -4.94 2.38
CA ALA A 3 22.88 -4.24 3.66
C ALA A 3 22.52 -2.75 3.58
N GLU A 4 22.66 -2.13 2.40
CA GLU A 4 22.27 -0.74 2.21
C GLU A 4 20.76 -0.57 2.14
N VAL A 5 20.07 -1.49 1.46
CA VAL A 5 18.60 -1.54 1.47
C VAL A 5 18.10 -1.73 2.89
N ASP A 6 18.65 -2.70 3.63
CA ASP A 6 18.27 -2.96 5.02
C ASP A 6 18.45 -1.69 5.89
N ARG A 7 19.59 -1.00 5.76
CA ARG A 7 19.88 0.25 6.47
C ARG A 7 18.88 1.38 6.15
N LEU A 8 18.52 1.54 4.87
CA LEU A 8 17.56 2.58 4.44
C LEU A 8 16.15 2.30 4.97
N LEU A 9 15.73 1.04 4.99
CA LEU A 9 14.43 0.63 5.53
C LEU A 9 14.36 0.83 7.05
N ASP A 10 15.39 0.43 7.79
CA ASP A 10 15.46 0.63 9.24
C ASP A 10 15.42 2.12 9.61
N GLN A 11 16.06 2.99 8.81
CA GLN A 11 16.00 4.44 9.01
C GLN A 11 14.61 5.01 8.70
N ALA A 12 13.98 4.55 7.62
CA ALA A 12 12.65 5.00 7.24
C ALA A 12 11.60 4.63 8.30
N ASP A 13 11.72 3.44 8.90
CA ASP A 13 10.81 2.96 9.94
C ASP A 13 10.89 3.78 11.23
N ALA A 14 12.07 4.32 11.56
CA ALA A 14 12.27 5.20 12.72
C ALA A 14 11.96 6.68 12.45
N GLU A 15 11.86 7.10 11.19
CA GLU A 15 11.68 8.50 10.80
C GLU A 15 10.23 8.97 10.99
N THR A 16 10.10 10.16 11.56
CA THR A 16 8.82 10.81 11.88
C THR A 16 8.40 11.84 10.83
N ASP A 17 9.35 12.50 10.18
CA ASP A 17 9.06 13.44 9.11
C ASP A 17 8.66 12.69 7.83
N GLU A 18 7.48 12.99 7.32
CA GLU A 18 6.88 12.24 6.22
C GLU A 18 7.67 12.38 4.92
N ALA A 19 8.17 13.60 4.63
CA ALA A 19 8.94 13.86 3.42
C ALA A 19 10.28 13.11 3.44
N THR A 20 10.95 13.12 4.58
CA THR A 20 12.23 12.41 4.80
C THR A 20 12.02 10.90 4.70
N ARG A 21 10.99 10.37 5.36
CA ARG A 21 10.64 8.94 5.29
C ARG A 21 10.33 8.49 3.88
N LEU A 22 9.56 9.27 3.12
CA LEU A 22 9.26 8.98 1.72
C LEU A 22 10.53 8.92 0.87
N SER A 23 11.45 9.88 1.06
CA SER A 23 12.72 9.92 0.33
C SER A 23 13.59 8.70 0.62
N LEU A 24 13.61 8.21 1.87
CA LEU A 24 14.35 7.00 2.24
C LEU A 24 13.78 5.76 1.55
N TYR A 25 12.44 5.59 1.54
CA TYR A 25 11.80 4.47 0.84
C TYR A 25 12.06 4.51 -0.67
N GLN A 26 12.02 5.69 -1.30
CA GLN A 26 12.31 5.84 -2.73
C GLN A 26 13.76 5.46 -3.08
N GLN A 27 14.72 5.80 -2.20
CA GLN A 27 16.12 5.38 -2.38
C GLN A 27 16.27 3.86 -2.30
N ALA A 28 15.61 3.23 -1.32
CA ALA A 28 15.62 1.76 -1.20
C ALA A 28 14.96 1.09 -2.42
N GLU A 29 13.82 1.60 -2.88
CA GLU A 29 13.13 1.11 -4.08
C GLU A 29 14.02 1.21 -5.32
N GLN A 30 14.72 2.33 -5.51
CA GLN A 30 15.61 2.50 -6.66
C GLN A 30 16.75 1.47 -6.70
N ILE A 31 17.32 1.14 -5.54
CA ILE A 31 18.34 0.07 -5.44
C ILE A 31 17.73 -1.28 -5.80
N ILE A 32 16.54 -1.61 -5.27
CA ILE A 32 15.84 -2.86 -5.58
C ILE A 32 15.53 -2.98 -7.07
N VAL A 33 15.08 -1.89 -7.71
CA VAL A 33 14.81 -1.86 -9.15
C VAL A 33 16.10 -2.08 -9.96
N ASN A 34 17.21 -1.46 -9.55
CA ASN A 34 18.49 -1.60 -10.23
C ASN A 34 19.09 -3.01 -10.08
N ASP A 35 19.01 -3.59 -8.89
CA ASP A 35 19.51 -4.95 -8.60
C ASP A 35 18.61 -6.03 -9.24
N MET A 36 17.36 -5.67 -9.55
CA MET A 36 16.34 -6.51 -10.18
C MET A 36 16.26 -7.94 -9.60
N PRO A 37 16.11 -8.11 -8.27
CA PRO A 37 15.97 -9.44 -7.66
C PRO A 37 14.67 -10.14 -8.07
N TRP A 38 13.70 -9.37 -8.55
CA TRP A 38 12.43 -9.79 -9.12
C TRP A 38 11.96 -8.77 -10.17
N ILE A 39 11.00 -9.14 -11.01
CA ILE A 39 10.46 -8.27 -12.07
C ILE A 39 9.03 -7.88 -11.69
N PRO A 40 8.77 -6.64 -11.24
CA PRO A 40 7.41 -6.15 -11.01
C PRO A 40 6.64 -6.12 -12.33
N LEU A 41 5.44 -6.67 -12.36
CA LEU A 41 4.60 -6.74 -13.58
C LEU A 41 3.50 -5.68 -13.59
N PHE A 42 2.74 -5.57 -12.50
CA PHE A 42 1.63 -4.63 -12.37
C PHE A 42 1.20 -4.47 -10.90
N HIS A 43 0.43 -3.41 -10.63
CA HIS A 43 -0.33 -3.26 -9.39
C HIS A 43 -1.78 -3.71 -9.61
N ASP A 44 -2.30 -4.50 -8.69
CA ASP A 44 -3.67 -5.02 -8.78
C ASP A 44 -4.71 -3.90 -8.73
N LYS A 45 -5.77 -4.07 -9.53
CA LYS A 45 -6.96 -3.23 -9.49
C LYS A 45 -8.13 -4.05 -9.01
N PHE A 46 -8.84 -3.54 -8.01
CA PHE A 46 -10.01 -4.19 -7.45
C PHE A 46 -11.28 -3.45 -7.87
N SER A 47 -12.25 -4.20 -8.37
CA SER A 47 -13.59 -3.71 -8.70
C SER A 47 -14.60 -4.45 -7.85
N VAL A 48 -15.59 -3.73 -7.33
CA VAL A 48 -16.67 -4.30 -6.51
C VAL A 48 -18.03 -3.91 -7.07
N LEU A 49 -18.99 -4.82 -7.01
CA LEU A 49 -20.38 -4.56 -7.35
C LEU A 49 -21.19 -4.35 -6.07
N ILE A 50 -21.86 -3.20 -5.99
CA ILE A 50 -22.70 -2.82 -4.87
C ILE A 50 -24.14 -2.71 -5.40
N LYS A 51 -25.06 -3.43 -4.77
CA LYS A 51 -26.49 -3.34 -5.13
C LYS A 51 -27.04 -1.95 -4.77
N PRO A 52 -27.99 -1.37 -5.52
CA PRO A 52 -28.51 -0.02 -5.25
C PRO A 52 -29.09 0.18 -3.85
N TYR A 53 -29.63 -0.89 -3.25
CA TYR A 53 -30.19 -0.92 -1.89
C TYR A 53 -29.14 -1.05 -0.79
N VAL A 54 -27.86 -1.25 -1.12
CA VAL A 54 -26.77 -1.30 -0.15
C VAL A 54 -26.18 0.10 0.00
N LYS A 55 -26.31 0.68 1.20
CA LYS A 55 -25.79 2.00 1.53
C LYS A 55 -24.61 1.91 2.49
N GLY A 56 -23.76 2.94 2.46
CA GLY A 56 -22.63 3.10 3.38
C GLY A 56 -21.44 2.17 3.14
N TYR A 57 -21.44 1.38 2.06
CA TYR A 57 -20.25 0.63 1.64
C TYR A 57 -19.23 1.57 0.99
N VAL A 58 -18.01 1.58 1.53
CA VAL A 58 -16.85 2.26 0.96
C VAL A 58 -15.79 1.20 0.70
N LEU A 59 -15.25 1.16 -0.52
CA LEU A 59 -14.14 0.27 -0.86
C LEU A 59 -12.90 0.73 -0.07
N PRO A 60 -12.40 -0.06 0.90
CA PRO A 60 -11.24 0.33 1.66
C PRO A 60 -9.95 0.15 0.84
N PRO A 61 -8.87 0.87 1.17
CA PRO A 61 -7.56 0.71 0.52
C PRO A 61 -6.82 -0.59 0.94
N PHE A 62 -7.48 -1.47 1.70
CA PHE A 62 -6.96 -2.75 2.19
C PHE A 62 -7.97 -3.86 1.94
N VAL A 63 -7.51 -5.11 1.93
CA VAL A 63 -8.29 -6.28 1.45
C VAL A 63 -9.53 -6.58 2.30
N ILE A 64 -9.56 -6.16 3.57
CA ILE A 64 -10.65 -6.47 4.51
C ILE A 64 -11.79 -5.46 4.36
N PRO A 65 -13.02 -5.91 3.98
CA PRO A 65 -14.17 -5.02 3.88
C PRO A 65 -14.55 -4.40 5.23
N ARG A 66 -14.83 -3.10 5.25
CA ARG A 66 -15.39 -2.43 6.44
C ARG A 66 -16.91 -2.48 6.43
N MET A 67 -17.47 -3.44 7.17
CA MET A 67 -18.93 -3.67 7.21
C MET A 67 -19.68 -2.80 8.23
N ARG A 68 -18.97 -2.08 9.11
CA ARG A 68 -19.58 -1.32 10.22
C ARG A 68 -20.65 -0.31 9.78
N TYR A 69 -20.50 0.28 8.61
CA TYR A 69 -21.39 1.33 8.10
C TYR A 69 -22.34 0.83 7.00
N VAL A 70 -22.33 -0.48 6.71
CA VAL A 70 -23.12 -1.05 5.62
C VAL A 70 -24.54 -1.30 6.10
N GLN A 71 -25.51 -0.79 5.34
CA GLN A 71 -26.94 -0.94 5.61
C GLN A 71 -27.67 -1.44 4.36
N ILE A 72 -28.77 -2.18 4.58
CA ILE A 72 -29.69 -2.63 3.53
C ILE A 72 -30.98 -1.82 3.69
N GLU A 73 -31.35 -1.08 2.66
CA GLU A 73 -32.64 -0.39 2.56
C GLU A 73 -33.64 -1.31 1.83
N GLU A 74 -34.90 -1.33 2.27
CA GLU A 74 -36.00 -2.03 1.57
C GLU A 74 -36.48 -1.26 0.33
#